data_AF-A0A0B1S143-F1
#
_entry.id   AF-A0A0B1S143-F1
#
_cell.length_a   1.000
_cell.length_b   1.000
_cell.length_c   1.000
_cell.angle_alpha   90.00
_cell.angle_beta   90.00
_cell.angle_gamma   90.00
#
_symmetry.space_group_name_H-M   'P 1'
#
loop_
_entity.id
_entity.type
_entity.pdbx_description
1 polymer ?
#
loop_
_entity_poly.entity_id
_entity_poly.type
_entity_poly.pdbx_seq_one_letter_code
_entity_poly.pdbx_strand_id
1 'polypeptide(L)'
;MINSETILIGHALENDLKALRIVHDNIIDTSVLFSRSSAEGRRFKRSLKSLAREKLDMEIQSEAGGHDSGEDAWAAMRLVLRAVKSALP
;
A
#
# COMPACT_ATOMS: atom_id res chain seq x y z
N MET A 1 20.70 -1.83 -1.24
CA MET A 1 20.87 -0.42 -1.63
C MET A 1 19.73 -0.09 -2.59
N ILE A 2 19.06 1.05 -2.44
CA ILE A 2 17.92 1.49 -3.28
C ILE A 2 18.48 2.40 -4.38
N ASN A 3 18.06 2.19 -5.63
CA ASN A 3 18.43 3.00 -6.80
C ASN A 3 17.19 3.39 -7.62
N SER A 4 17.37 4.14 -8.71
CA SER A 4 16.28 4.60 -9.58
C SER A 4 15.46 3.48 -10.22
N GLU A 5 16.02 2.28 -10.40
CA GLU A 5 15.34 1.12 -10.98
C GLU A 5 14.56 0.29 -9.95
N THR A 6 14.80 0.53 -8.66
CA THR A 6 14.13 -0.19 -7.58
C THR A 6 12.65 0.20 -7.55
N ILE A 7 11.73 -0.77 -7.50
CA ILE A 7 10.31 -0.47 -7.32
C ILE A 7 10.01 -0.40 -5.82
N LEU A 8 9.59 0.77 -5.34
CA LEU A 8 9.14 0.94 -3.95
C LEU A 8 7.66 0.59 -3.85
N ILE A 9 7.32 -0.27 -2.90
CA ILE A 9 5.94 -0.72 -2.66
C ILE A 9 5.56 -0.36 -1.23
N GLY A 10 4.37 0.23 -1.06
CA GLY A 10 3.88 0.62 0.25
C GLY A 10 2.44 1.12 0.23
N HIS A 11 2.03 1.79 1.31
CA HIS A 11 0.68 2.33 1.47
C HIS A 11 0.73 3.78 1.92
N ALA A 12 0.23 4.70 1.09
CA ALA A 12 0.28 6.15 1.34
C ALA A 12 1.72 6.69 1.52
N LEU A 13 2.64 6.21 0.69
CA LEU A 13 4.08 6.50 0.76
C LEU A 13 4.44 7.98 0.59
N GLU A 14 3.51 8.81 0.12
CA GLU A 14 3.70 10.25 -0.01
C GLU A 14 4.22 10.88 1.29
N ASN A 15 3.67 10.50 2.44
CA ASN A 15 4.09 11.05 3.72
C ASN A 15 5.47 10.53 4.14
N ASP A 16 5.72 9.24 3.95
CA ASP A 16 6.99 8.60 4.30
C ASP A 16 8.14 9.19 3.48
N LEU A 17 7.95 9.32 2.17
CA LEU A 17 8.97 9.87 1.27
C LEU A 17 9.23 11.36 1.53
N LYS A 18 8.18 12.14 1.88
CA LYS A 18 8.35 13.53 2.32
C LYS A 18 9.18 13.60 3.61
N ALA A 19 8.88 12.77 4.60
CA ALA A 19 9.61 12.73 5.87
C ALA A 19 11.08 12.32 5.67
N LEU A 20 11.33 11.34 4.80
CA LEU A 20 12.66 10.87 4.45
C LEU A 20 13.41 11.79 3.46
N ARG A 21 12.72 12.76 2.86
CA ARG A 21 13.25 13.66 1.81
C ARG A 21 13.78 12.90 0.60
N ILE A 22 13.09 11.84 0.21
CA ILE A 22 13.42 11.00 -0.94
C ILE A 22 12.45 11.33 -2.08
N VAL A 23 13.00 11.55 -3.27
CA VAL A 23 12.24 11.61 -4.52
C VAL A 23 12.55 10.33 -5.29
N HIS A 24 11.51 9.58 -5.65
CA HIS A 24 11.63 8.32 -6.35
C HIS A 24 10.44 8.12 -7.28
N ASP A 25 10.68 7.80 -8.55
CA ASP A 25 9.60 7.76 -9.56
C ASP A 25 8.95 6.37 -9.67
N ASN A 26 9.70 5.32 -9.36
CA ASN A 26 9.25 3.94 -9.50
C ASN A 26 8.55 3.45 -8.23
N ILE A 27 7.30 3.87 -8.05
CA ILE A 27 6.49 3.58 -6.84
C ILE A 27 5.18 2.87 -7.22
N ILE A 28 4.84 1.82 -6.46
CA ILE A 28 3.49 1.25 -6.40
C ILE A 28 2.88 1.55 -5.03
N ASP A 29 1.98 2.54 -4.99
CA ASP A 29 1.25 2.90 -3.78
C ASP A 29 -0.12 2.19 -3.74
N THR A 30 -0.29 1.28 -2.77
CA THR A 30 -1.53 0.51 -2.61
C THR A 30 -2.74 1.38 -2.25
N SER A 31 -2.54 2.54 -1.61
CA SER A 31 -3.63 3.48 -1.31
C SER A 31 -4.24 4.10 -2.58
N VAL A 32 -3.43 4.23 -3.63
CA VAL A 32 -3.86 4.70 -4.96
C VAL A 32 -4.39 3.55 -5.79
N LEU A 33 -3.66 2.42 -5.84
CA LEU A 33 -4.03 1.23 -6.61
C LEU A 33 -5.42 0.70 -6.26
N PHE A 34 -5.77 0.69 -4.98
CA PHE A 34 -7.08 0.23 -4.49
C PHE A 34 -8.04 1.38 -4.13
N SER A 35 -7.77 2.60 -4.61
CA SER A 35 -8.69 3.72 -4.42
C SER A 35 -10.02 3.46 -5.12
N ARG A 36 -11.13 3.82 -4.46
CA ARG A 36 -12.47 3.76 -5.06
C ARG A 36 -12.85 5.15 -5.54
N SER A 37 -13.40 5.25 -6.75
CA SER A 37 -14.09 6.44 -7.20
C SER A 37 -15.52 6.41 -6.66
N SER A 38 -16.00 7.51 -6.07
CA SER A 38 -17.43 7.69 -5.86
C SER A 38 -18.14 8.04 -7.16
N ALA A 39 -19.47 8.01 -7.12
CA ALA A 39 -20.33 8.45 -8.21
C ALA A 39 -20.08 9.92 -8.60
N GLU A 40 -19.63 10.76 -7.65
CA GLU A 40 -19.25 12.15 -7.89
C GLU A 40 -17.77 12.34 -8.30
N GLY A 41 -17.07 11.26 -8.64
CA GLY A 41 -15.68 11.31 -9.12
C GLY A 41 -14.61 11.52 -8.04
N ARG A 42 -14.97 11.50 -6.76
CA ARG A 42 -14.00 11.64 -5.66
C ARG A 42 -13.31 10.30 -5.41
N ARG A 43 -11.97 10.31 -5.36
CA ARG A 43 -11.19 9.13 -5.00
C ARG A 43 -11.00 9.06 -3.49
N PHE A 44 -11.44 7.96 -2.90
CA PHE A 44 -11.25 7.68 -1.48
C PHE A 44 -10.15 6.64 -1.30
N LYS A 45 -9.11 7.02 -0.55
CA LYS A 45 -8.07 6.09 -0.09
C LYS A 45 -8.65 5.22 1.01
N ARG A 46 -8.48 3.91 0.88
CA ARG A 46 -8.89 2.94 1.91
C ARG A 46 -7.72 2.67 2.84
N SER A 47 -7.99 2.38 4.12
CA SER A 47 -6.92 2.01 5.05
C SER A 47 -6.29 0.66 4.67
N LEU A 48 -5.00 0.51 4.94
CA LEU A 48 -4.27 -0.73 4.75
C LEU A 48 -4.96 -1.90 5.48
N LYS A 49 -5.38 -1.68 6.73
CA LYS A 49 -6.12 -2.67 7.54
C LYS A 49 -7.40 -3.18 6.86
N SER A 50 -8.19 -2.28 6.26
CA SER A 50 -9.40 -2.66 5.54
C SER A 50 -9.08 -3.44 4.26
N LEU A 51 -8.03 -3.05 3.54
CA LEU A 51 -7.60 -3.74 2.32
C LEU A 51 -7.03 -5.12 2.63
N ALA A 52 -6.20 -5.26 3.67
CA ALA A 52 -5.67 -6.53 4.13
C ALA A 52 -6.80 -7.51 4.49
N ARG A 53 -7.80 -7.04 5.25
CA ARG A 53 -8.96 -7.85 5.61
C ARG A 53 -9.77 -8.29 4.38
N GLU A 54 -10.13 -7.36 3.49
CA GLU A 54 -10.99 -7.68 2.34
C GLU A 54 -10.27 -8.52 1.27
N LYS A 55 -9.03 -8.16 0.94
CA LYS A 55 -8.34 -8.73 -0.22
C LYS A 55 -7.47 -9.91 0.14
N LEU A 56 -6.93 -9.97 1.36
CA LEU A 56 -5.97 -10.99 1.79
C LEU A 56 -6.51 -11.90 2.90
N ASP A 57 -7.72 -11.65 3.41
CA ASP A 57 -8.32 -12.33 4.57
C ASP A 57 -7.37 -12.34 5.78
N MET A 58 -6.78 -11.17 6.03
CA MET A 58 -5.72 -10.98 7.01
C MET A 58 -6.05 -9.83 7.95
N GLU A 59 -5.92 -10.07 9.26
CA GLU A 59 -5.96 -9.02 10.27
C GLU A 59 -4.54 -8.52 10.53
N ILE A 60 -4.37 -7.20 10.54
CA ILE A 60 -3.13 -6.49 10.86
C ILE A 60 -3.44 -5.36 11.84
N GLN A 61 -2.42 -4.82 12.50
CA GLN A 61 -2.55 -3.70 13.44
C GLN A 61 -3.62 -3.99 14.51
N SER A 62 -3.62 -5.22 15.03
CA SER A 62 -4.60 -5.70 16.02
C SER A 62 -4.17 -5.42 17.47
N GLU A 63 -2.88 -5.14 17.69
CA GLU A 63 -2.34 -4.86 19.02
C GLU A 63 -2.57 -3.39 19.44
N ALA A 64 -2.73 -3.18 20.75
CA ALA A 64 -2.93 -1.84 21.33
C ALA A 64 -1.63 -1.00 21.38
N GLY A 65 -0.47 -1.60 21.09
CA GLY A 65 0.86 -1.00 21.23
C GLY A 65 1.32 -0.09 20.09
N GLY A 66 0.46 0.16 19.09
CA GLY A 66 0.83 0.86 17.85
C GLY A 66 0.98 -0.12 16.69
N HIS A 67 1.48 0.38 15.55
CA HIS A 67 1.63 -0.43 14.33
C HIS A 67 3.06 -0.94 14.18
N ASP A 68 3.20 -2.15 13.66
CA ASP A 68 4.50 -2.70 13.24
C ASP A 68 4.77 -2.35 11.77
N SER A 69 5.87 -1.65 11.51
CA SER A 69 6.22 -1.24 10.14
C SER A 69 6.56 -2.43 9.23
N GLY A 70 7.03 -3.54 9.79
CA GLY A 70 7.33 -4.77 9.04
C GLY A 70 6.06 -5.46 8.55
N GLU A 71 5.06 -5.59 9.43
CA GLU A 71 3.72 -6.08 9.13
C GLU A 71 3.06 -5.24 8.03
N ASP A 72 3.10 -3.92 8.18
CA ASP A 72 2.51 -2.99 7.20
C ASP A 72 3.18 -3.10 5.82
N ALA A 73 4.52 -3.15 5.78
CA ALA A 73 5.27 -3.32 4.54
C ALA A 73 4.96 -4.67 3.86
N TRP A 74 4.87 -5.73 4.66
CA TRP A 74 4.54 -7.07 4.16
C TRP A 74 3.10 -7.14 3.62
N ALA A 75 2.15 -6.53 4.33
CA ALA A 75 0.76 -6.46 3.89
C ALA A 75 0.62 -5.70 2.57
N ALA A 76 1.30 -4.54 2.43
CA ALA A 76 1.30 -3.77 1.20
C ALA A 76 1.87 -4.57 0.01
N MET A 77 3.00 -5.27 0.22
CA MET A 77 3.58 -6.16 -0.80
C MET A 77 2.60 -7.26 -1.24
N ARG A 78 1.95 -7.94 -0.29
CA ARG A 78 0.99 -9.00 -0.59
C ARG A 78 -0.21 -8.49 -1.38
N LEU A 79 -0.69 -7.28 -1.11
CA LEU A 79 -1.77 -6.65 -1.87
C LEU A 79 -1.38 -6.47 -3.34
N VAL A 80 -0.17 -5.96 -3.61
CA VAL A 80 0.34 -5.80 -4.98
C VAL A 80 0.49 -7.14 -5.68
N LEU A 81 1.12 -8.12 -5.02
CA LEU A 81 1.27 -9.47 -5.59
C LEU A 81 -0.07 -10.11 -5.93
N ARG A 82 -1.10 -9.91 -5.10
CA ARG A 82 -2.45 -10.39 -5.42
C ARG A 82 -3.06 -9.66 -6.62
N ALA A 83 -2.91 -8.34 -6.70
CA ALA A 83 -3.40 -7.57 -7.86
C ALA A 83 -2.74 -8.04 -9.17
N VAL A 84 -1.42 -8.25 -9.17
CA VAL A 84 -0.69 -8.78 -10.32
C VAL A 84 -1.20 -10.17 -10.69
N LYS A 85 -1.31 -11.09 -9.73
CA LYS A 85 -1.84 -12.44 -10.00
C LYS A 85 -3.25 -12.43 -10.58
N SER A 86 -4.11 -11.50 -10.17
CA SER A 86 -5.46 -11.36 -10.71
C SER A 86 -5.51 -10.68 -12.09
N ALA A 87 -4.45 -9.99 -12.50
CA ALA A 87 -4.35 -9.33 -13.80
C ALA A 87 -3.64 -10.19 -14.86
N LEU A 88 -2.94 -11.25 -14.43
CA LEU A 88 -2.35 -12.23 -15.32
C LEU A 88 -3.45 -13.16 -15.88
N PRO A 89 -3.39 -13.51 -17.17
CA PRO A 89 -4.36 -14.38 -17.83
C PRO A 89 -4.33 -15.82 -17.31
#